data_AF-A0A1G5EIR3-F1
#
_entry.id   AF-A0A1G5EIR3-F1
#
_cell.length_a   1.000
_cell.length_b   1.000
_cell.length_c   1.000
_cell.angle_alpha   90.00
_cell.angle_beta   90.00
_cell.angle_gamma   90.00
#
_symmetry.space_group_name_H-M   'P 1'
#
loop_
_entity.id
_entity.type
_entity.pdbx_description
1 polymer ?
#
loop_
_entity_poly.entity_id
_entity_poly.type
_entity_poly.pdbx_seq_one_letter_code
_entity_poly.pdbx_strand_id
1 'polypeptide(L)'
;MKKKIELININCPSCGTPIVTTYRGRDVKGELLHKCSKCKRYWKVDYTNQKVIWVKGKEDNTQDKEFKLDMSTGKCHPLYLGNIDKALLRREGA
;
A
#
# COMPACT_ATOMS: atom_id res chain seq x y z
N MET A 1 7.55 7.62 -29.46
CA MET A 1 8.15 8.02 -28.16
C MET A 1 8.36 6.77 -27.31
N LYS A 2 9.62 6.36 -27.06
CA LYS A 2 9.90 5.24 -26.13
C LYS A 2 9.62 5.74 -24.72
N LYS A 3 8.52 5.30 -24.09
CA LYS A 3 8.25 5.59 -22.68
C LYS A 3 9.46 5.13 -21.87
N LYS A 4 10.18 6.06 -21.25
CA LYS A 4 11.21 5.73 -20.26
C LYS A 4 10.49 4.94 -19.17
N ILE A 5 10.92 3.69 -19.00
CA ILE A 5 10.31 2.77 -18.04
C ILE A 5 10.96 3.12 -16.71
N GLU A 6 10.31 4.04 -15.99
CA GLU A 6 10.79 4.47 -14.68
C GLU A 6 10.54 3.35 -13.67
N LEU A 7 11.61 3.00 -12.95
CA LEU A 7 11.62 2.02 -11.89
C LEU A 7 10.85 2.59 -10.70
N ILE A 8 9.68 2.04 -10.39
CA ILE A 8 8.89 2.50 -9.25
C ILE A 8 9.22 1.63 -8.04
N ASN A 9 9.86 2.24 -7.05
CA ASN A 9 10.10 1.63 -5.75
C ASN A 9 8.81 1.71 -4.92
N ILE A 10 8.09 0.60 -4.77
CA ILE A 10 6.89 0.58 -3.92
C ILE A 10 7.32 0.40 -2.47
N ASN A 11 6.92 1.34 -1.61
CA ASN A 11 7.25 1.30 -0.19
C ASN A 11 6.22 0.51 0.60
N CYS A 12 6.68 -0.26 1.59
CA CYS A 12 5.81 -0.94 2.54
C CYS A 12 4.94 0.10 3.26
N PRO A 13 3.59 -0.02 3.21
CA PRO A 13 2.71 0.92 3.89
C PRO A 13 2.96 1.02 5.40
N SER A 14 3.42 -0.07 6.02
CA SER A 14 3.60 -0.14 7.46
C SER A 14 4.96 0.33 7.97
N CYS A 15 6.04 0.20 7.20
CA CYS A 15 7.40 0.50 7.70
C CYS A 15 8.27 1.32 6.75
N GLY A 16 7.71 1.76 5.62
CA GLY A 16 8.39 2.57 4.60
C GLY A 16 9.50 1.86 3.84
N THR A 17 9.85 0.63 4.21
CA THR A 17 10.90 -0.14 3.53
C THR A 17 10.40 -0.56 2.14
N PRO A 18 11.19 -0.38 1.06
CA PRO A 18 10.78 -0.80 -0.28
C PRO A 18 10.50 -2.31 -0.32
N ILE A 19 9.35 -2.68 -0.90
CA ILE A 19 8.88 -4.06 -1.08
C ILE A 19 8.95 -4.51 -2.55
N VAL A 20 8.99 -3.55 -3.47
CA VAL A 20 9.21 -3.78 -4.90
C VAL A 20 10.29 -2.80 -5.35
N THR A 21 11.37 -3.31 -5.94
CA THR A 21 12.51 -2.48 -6.36
C THR A 21 12.73 -2.45 -7.88
N THR A 22 12.10 -3.37 -8.62
CA THR A 22 12.25 -3.45 -10.09
C THR A 22 11.09 -4.23 -10.70
N TYR A 23 10.43 -3.66 -11.71
CA TYR A 23 9.75 -4.46 -12.74
C TYR A 23 10.26 -4.05 -14.12
N ARG A 24 10.94 -5.00 -14.77
CA ARG A 24 11.62 -4.80 -16.05
C ARG A 24 10.60 -4.66 -17.17
N GLY A 25 10.56 -3.48 -17.79
CA GLY A 25 10.31 -3.38 -19.23
C GLY A 25 8.93 -3.76 -19.74
N ARG A 26 8.01 -4.18 -18.87
CA ARG A 26 6.72 -4.77 -19.20
C ARG A 26 5.64 -4.13 -18.35
N ASP A 27 4.51 -3.80 -18.99
CA ASP A 27 3.26 -3.50 -18.29
C ASP A 27 2.92 -4.67 -17.37
N VAL A 28 3.09 -4.46 -16.07
CA VAL A 28 2.67 -5.43 -15.06
C VAL A 28 1.18 -5.26 -14.89
N LYS A 29 0.42 -6.16 -15.49
CA LYS A 29 -1.03 -6.26 -15.29
C LYS A 29 -1.29 -7.38 -14.29
N GLY A 30 -2.11 -7.09 -13.28
CA GLY A 30 -2.55 -8.07 -12.29
C GLY A 30 -1.96 -7.88 -10.89
N GLU A 31 -2.24 -8.86 -10.05
CA GLU A 31 -1.97 -8.80 -8.61
C GLU A 31 -0.66 -9.52 -8.27
N LEU A 32 0.25 -8.85 -7.57
CA LEU A 32 1.52 -9.44 -7.13
C LEU A 32 1.62 -9.46 -5.61
N LEU A 33 1.97 -10.62 -5.06
CA LEU A 33 2.17 -10.79 -3.62
C LEU A 33 3.63 -10.49 -3.26
N HIS A 34 3.84 -9.47 -2.43
CA HIS A 34 5.14 -9.01 -1.97
C HIS A 34 5.28 -9.14 -0.46
N LYS A 35 6.39 -9.76 -0.03
CA LYS A 35 6.76 -9.85 1.39
C LYS A 35 7.73 -8.72 1.74
N CYS A 36 7.40 -7.92 2.75
CA CYS A 36 8.34 -6.94 3.28
C CYS A 36 9.49 -7.61 4.04
N SER A 37 10.73 -7.28 3.68
CA SER A 37 11.93 -7.83 4.33
C SER A 37 12.06 -7.40 5.80
N LYS A 38 11.64 -6.18 6.15
CA LYS A 38 11.74 -5.60 7.50
C LYS A 38 10.59 -6.06 8.40
N CYS A 39 9.34 -5.75 8.04
CA CYS A 39 8.20 -6.03 8.91
C CYS A 39 7.58 -7.42 8.71
N LYS A 40 8.06 -8.19 7.72
CA LYS A 40 7.61 -9.55 7.37
C LYS A 40 6.11 -9.67 7.02
N ARG A 41 5.42 -8.55 6.79
CA ARG A 41 4.04 -8.49 6.31
C ARG A 41 3.98 -8.77 4.81
N TYR A 42 2.88 -9.36 4.36
CA TYR A 42 2.63 -9.69 2.98
C TYR A 42 1.57 -8.76 2.41
N TRP A 43 1.86 -8.18 1.26
CA TRP A 43 1.09 -7.16 0.59
C TRP A 43 0.79 -7.60 -0.83
N LYS A 44 -0.47 -7.57 -1.23
CA LYS A 44 -0.91 -7.75 -2.61
C LYS A 44 -0.92 -6.39 -3.28
N VAL A 45 -0.12 -6.20 -4.32
CA VAL A 45 -0.07 -4.97 -5.10
C VAL A 45 -0.88 -5.19 -6.37
N ASP A 46 -1.91 -4.39 -6.56
CA ASP A 46 -2.71 -4.32 -7.77
C ASP A 46 -2.32 -3.06 -8.55
N TYR A 47 -1.57 -3.26 -9.63
CA TYR A 47 -1.10 -2.18 -10.49
C TYR A 47 -2.21 -1.61 -11.39
N THR A 48 -3.26 -2.41 -11.65
CA THR A 48 -4.40 -2.00 -12.47
C THR A 48 -5.28 -1.02 -11.71
N ASN A 49 -5.62 -1.38 -10.46
CA ASN A 49 -6.45 -0.54 -9.60
C ASN A 49 -5.64 0.43 -8.72
N GLN A 50 -4.31 0.39 -8.81
CA GLN A 50 -3.38 1.21 -8.02
C GLN A 50 -3.64 1.05 -6.51
N LYS A 51 -3.68 -0.20 -6.05
CA LYS A 51 -3.94 -0.54 -4.65
C LYS A 51 -2.87 -1.44 -4.06
N VAL A 52 -2.67 -1.34 -2.75
CA VAL A 52 -1.88 -2.27 -1.95
C VAL A 52 -2.76 -2.79 -0.83
N ILE A 53 -2.96 -4.11 -0.81
CA ILE A 53 -3.88 -4.80 0.09
C ILE A 53 -3.06 -5.70 1.00
N TRP A 54 -3.26 -5.62 2.31
CA TRP A 54 -2.66 -6.53 3.27
C TRP A 54 -3.25 -7.94 3.09
N VAL A 55 -2.39 -8.95 3.08
CA VAL A 55 -2.81 -10.35 2.96
C VAL A 55 -2.58 -11.11 4.25
N LYS A 56 -1.38 -10.99 4.83
CA LYS A 56 -1.01 -11.75 6.03
C LYS A 56 0.19 -11.15 6.78
N GLY A 57 0.30 -11.56 8.04
CA GLY A 57 1.41 -11.24 8.93
C GLY A 57 1.11 -10.04 9.83
N LYS A 58 1.34 -10.22 11.14
CA LYS A 58 1.13 -9.22 12.19
C LYS A 58 -0.25 -8.56 12.13
N GLU A 59 -1.32 -9.37 12.03
CA GLU A 59 -2.69 -8.87 11.88
C GLU A 59 -3.09 -7.94 13.01
N ASP A 60 -2.84 -8.32 14.26
CA ASP A 60 -3.17 -7.51 15.45
C ASP A 60 -2.49 -6.14 15.46
N ASN A 61 -1.38 -6.02 14.73
CA ASN A 61 -0.58 -4.80 14.61
C ASN A 61 -0.70 -4.16 13.21
N THR A 62 -1.78 -4.45 12.48
CA THR A 62 -2.03 -3.88 11.15
C THR A 62 -3.45 -3.33 11.10
N GLN A 63 -3.60 -2.07 11.51
CA GLN A 63 -4.90 -1.37 11.53
C GLN A 63 -5.45 -1.17 10.11
N ASP A 64 -4.65 -0.59 9.22
CA ASP A 64 -5.05 -0.37 7.83
C ASP A 64 -4.66 -1.57 6.97
N LYS A 65 -5.65 -2.18 6.31
CA LYS A 65 -5.46 -3.34 5.43
C LYS A 65 -5.49 -2.97 3.95
N GLU A 66 -5.89 -1.76 3.59
CA GLU A 66 -5.97 -1.31 2.19
C GLU A 66 -5.37 0.08 2.02
N PHE A 67 -4.57 0.24 0.97
CA PHE A 67 -3.88 1.48 0.65
C PHE A 67 -3.98 1.78 -0.85
N LYS A 68 -4.09 3.06 -1.19
CA LYS A 68 -3.93 3.57 -2.55
C LYS A 68 -2.44 3.73 -2.85
N LEU A 69 -2.02 3.22 -4.00
CA LEU A 69 -0.66 3.31 -4.51
C LEU A 69 -0.52 4.51 -5.44
N ASP A 70 0.46 5.37 -5.19
CA ASP A 70 0.90 6.37 -6.15
C ASP A 70 1.95 5.75 -7.08
N MET A 71 1.59 5.55 -8.35
CA MET A 71 2.46 4.98 -9.36
C MET A 71 3.61 5.90 -9.78
N SER A 72 3.54 7.21 -9.51
CA SER A 72 4.63 8.14 -9.82
C SER A 72 5.70 8.15 -8.73
N THR A 73 5.31 7.95 -7.46
CA THR A 73 6.22 8.07 -6.31
C THR A 73 6.47 6.76 -5.56
N GLY A 74 5.67 5.72 -5.81
CA GLY A 74 5.70 4.45 -5.09
C GLY A 74 5.23 4.54 -3.63
N LYS A 75 4.62 5.65 -3.24
CA LYS A 75 4.07 5.86 -1.89
C LYS A 75 2.70 5.21 -1.77
N CYS A 76 2.39 4.74 -0.56
CA CYS A 76 1.10 4.14 -0.22
C CYS A 76 0.36 5.05 0.76
N HIS A 77 -0.90 5.34 0.48
CA HIS A 77 -1.79 6.14 1.32
C HIS A 77 -2.96 5.28 1.80
N PRO A 78 -3.33 5.30 3.10
CA PRO A 78 -4.44 4.49 3.58
C PRO A 78 -5.73 4.83 2.84
N LEU A 79 -6.41 3.81 2.32
CA LEU A 79 -7.77 3.94 1.83
C LEU A 79 -8.64 3.94 3.09
N TYR A 80 -8.99 5.14 3.57
CA TYR A 80 -9.87 5.30 4.73
C TYR A 80 -11.17 4.50 4.50
N LEU A 81 -11.29 3.33 5.13
CA LEU A 81 -12.58 2.73 5.46
C LEU A 81 -13.07 3.49 6.68
N GLY A 82 -14.11 4.31 6.46
CA GLY A 82 -14.61 5.27 7.42
C GLY A 82 -14.76 4.69 8.83
N ASN A 83 -14.16 5.39 9.79
CA ASN A 83 -14.64 5.51 11.16
C ASN A 83 -13.95 6.73 11.81
N ILE A 84 -14.07 7.90 11.16
CA ILE A 84 -13.72 9.19 11.78
C ILE A 84 -14.78 9.60 12.82
N ASP A 85 -15.94 8.95 12.87
CA ASP A 85 -17.09 9.36 13.70
C ASP A 85 -17.25 8.64 15.04
N LYS A 86 -16.16 8.40 15.78
CA LYS A 86 -16.28 8.10 17.23
C LYS A 86 -15.44 8.98 18.15
N ALA A 87 -14.54 9.79 17.59
CA ALA A 87 -13.73 10.74 18.37
C ALA A 87 -14.36 12.15 18.43
N LEU A 88 -15.16 12.53 17.43
CA LEU A 88 -15.82 13.86 17.39
C LEU A 88 -17.10 13.93 18.25
N LEU A 89 -17.82 12.82 18.44
CA LEU A 89 -19.08 12.77 19.22
C LEU A 89 -18.90 12.86 20.76
N ARG A 90 -17.67 12.96 21.29
CA ARG A 90 -17.45 13.12 22.75
C ARG A 90 -17.28 14.58 23.20
N ARG A 91 -17.37 15.56 22.29
CA ARG A 91 -17.22 16.99 22.66
C ARG A 91 -18.52 17.78 22.67
N GLU A 92 -19.65 17.21 22.27
CA GLU A 92 -20.98 17.84 22.34
C GLU A 92 -21.88 17.16 23.38
N GLY A 93 -21.35 16.94 24.59
CA GLY A 93 -22.11 16.32 25.68
C GLY A 93 -21.53 16.65 27.05
N ALA A 94 -21.07 17.89 27.24
CA ALA A 94 -20.68 18.45 28.52
C ALA A 94 -21.57 19.66 28.82
#